data_AF-A0A2M6VW72-F1
#
_entry.id   AF-A0A2M6VW72-F1
#
_cell.length_a   1.000
_cell.length_b   1.000
_cell.length_c   1.000
_cell.angle_alpha   90.00
_cell.angle_beta   90.00
_cell.angle_gamma   90.00
#
_symmetry.space_group_name_H-M   'P 1'
#
loop_
_entity.id
_entity.type
_entity.pdbx_description
1 polymer ?
#
loop_
_entity_poly.entity_id
_entity_poly.type
_entity_poly.pdbx_seq_one_letter_code
_entity_poly.pdbx_strand_id
1 'polypeptide(L)'
;MHFKGSQTIDATRTAVWVALNNPEVLQQCIAGCEKFEETGDGQWQALVLVSVGPVNARFMGRISLHERQPLLGYRLSGEGQGGIAGFGQMEAKVSLQDEGTHTRLDYVLEASVGGKLAQIGSRLVSGVAQKMADQFFERFNQVLSQPMEMSFKRQDVASEEIGTNEAKGKDSFFDVSLTVNGKTVQRCVDSRMLLVEFLRQELRLTGTHVGCDTSQCGACTVRLDGLAVKSCSILAAQASGGEVVTIEGLAQAGSLHPLQKAFNRCHALQCGFCTPGMIMAADDLLRSNRQVTDESIHQAIEGNLCRCTGYVNIIEAVHQAAREMDKSEAKF
;
A
#
# COMPACT_ATOMS: atom_id res chain seq x y z
N MET A 1 14.32 -6.77 8.17
CA MET A 1 13.75 -5.40 8.27
C MET A 1 13.61 -5.07 9.73
N HIS A 2 13.93 -3.84 10.12
CA HIS A 2 13.83 -3.39 11.50
C HIS A 2 13.07 -2.06 11.48
N PHE A 3 11.97 -2.00 12.22
CA PHE A 3 11.11 -0.82 12.34
C PHE A 3 10.98 -0.45 13.80
N LYS A 4 10.98 0.85 14.07
CA LYS A 4 10.63 1.39 15.37
C LYS A 4 9.61 2.49 15.17
N GLY A 5 8.60 2.54 16.03
CA GLY A 5 7.56 3.54 15.95
C GLY A 5 6.95 3.83 17.31
N SER A 6 6.26 4.96 17.38
CA SER A 6 5.49 5.38 18.54
C SER A 6 4.16 5.92 18.05
N GLN A 7 3.08 5.61 18.78
CA GLN A 7 1.72 6.02 18.46
C GLN A 7 1.04 6.54 19.72
N THR A 8 0.41 7.70 19.62
CA THR A 8 -0.45 8.23 20.69
C THR A 8 -1.88 7.80 20.43
N ILE A 9 -2.46 7.06 21.37
CA ILE A 9 -3.81 6.50 21.27
C ILE A 9 -4.72 7.24 22.24
N ASP A 10 -5.84 7.74 21.73
CA ASP A 10 -6.82 8.49 22.49
C ASP A 10 -7.74 7.58 23.33
N ALA A 11 -7.14 6.81 24.23
CA ALA A 11 -7.82 5.95 25.18
C ALA A 11 -6.93 5.66 26.39
N THR A 12 -7.55 5.25 27.49
CA THR A 12 -6.81 4.82 28.70
C THR A 12 -5.99 3.56 28.42
N ARG A 13 -4.88 3.39 29.14
CA ARG A 13 -3.99 2.23 28.97
C ARG A 13 -4.69 0.90 29.21
N THR A 14 -5.71 0.88 30.05
CA THR A 14 -6.56 -0.30 30.25
C THR A 14 -7.40 -0.61 29.02
N ALA A 15 -8.04 0.39 28.42
CA ALA A 15 -8.82 0.22 27.18
C ALA A 15 -7.93 -0.22 26.01
N VAL A 16 -6.76 0.41 25.85
CA VAL A 16 -5.76 0.01 24.85
C VAL A 16 -5.30 -1.43 25.07
N TRP A 17 -4.99 -1.81 26.31
CA TRP A 17 -4.59 -3.18 26.64
C TRP A 17 -5.68 -4.20 26.30
N VAL A 18 -6.94 -3.93 26.64
CA VAL A 18 -8.07 -4.81 26.32
C VAL A 18 -8.24 -4.94 24.80
N ALA A 19 -8.19 -3.83 24.06
CA ALA A 19 -8.34 -3.82 22.61
C ALA A 19 -7.19 -4.56 21.89
N LEU A 20 -5.95 -4.39 22.34
CA LEU A 20 -4.78 -5.11 21.81
C LEU A 20 -4.82 -6.62 22.07
N ASN A 21 -5.66 -7.08 23.00
CA ASN A 21 -5.84 -8.48 23.34
C ASN A 21 -7.24 -9.00 22.96
N ASN A 22 -7.98 -8.27 22.12
CA ASN A 22 -9.30 -8.66 21.63
C ASN A 22 -9.23 -9.09 20.14
N PRO A 23 -9.45 -10.38 19.82
CA PRO A 23 -9.42 -10.88 18.45
C PRO A 23 -10.34 -10.14 17.48
N GLU A 24 -11.54 -9.76 17.90
CA GLU A 24 -12.51 -9.07 17.04
C GLU A 24 -12.04 -7.65 16.69
N VAL A 25 -11.48 -6.93 17.66
CA VAL A 25 -10.90 -5.59 17.44
C VAL A 25 -9.71 -5.69 16.50
N LEU A 26 -8.81 -6.64 16.75
CA LEU A 26 -7.63 -6.85 15.91
C LEU A 26 -8.00 -7.22 14.47
N GLN A 27 -9.02 -8.07 14.27
CA GLN A 27 -9.51 -8.42 12.93
C GLN A 27 -9.95 -7.20 12.14
N GLN A 28 -10.68 -6.27 12.77
CA GLN A 28 -11.16 -5.03 12.12
C GLN A 28 -9.99 -4.10 11.77
N CYS A 29 -8.96 -4.06 12.61
CA CYS A 29 -7.84 -3.16 12.45
C CYS A 29 -6.81 -3.66 11.42
N ILE A 30 -6.64 -4.97 11.26
CA ILE A 30 -5.65 -5.53 10.32
C ILE A 30 -6.21 -5.47 8.89
N ALA A 31 -5.59 -4.67 8.03
CA ALA A 31 -5.95 -4.56 6.62
C ALA A 31 -5.88 -5.92 5.90
N GLY A 32 -6.96 -6.29 5.22
CA GLY A 32 -7.05 -7.56 4.50
C GLY A 32 -7.26 -8.79 5.39
N CYS A 33 -7.51 -8.63 6.69
CA CYS A 33 -7.80 -9.75 7.57
C CYS A 33 -9.20 -10.32 7.27
N GLU A 34 -9.24 -11.52 6.72
CA GLU A 34 -10.48 -12.26 6.50
C GLU A 34 -10.95 -12.94 7.79
N LYS A 35 -9.99 -13.34 8.64
CA LYS A 35 -10.24 -14.14 9.82
C LYS A 35 -9.15 -13.93 10.87
N PHE A 36 -9.53 -13.70 12.13
CA PHE A 36 -8.60 -13.64 13.26
C PHE A 36 -9.19 -14.37 14.46
N GLU A 37 -8.59 -15.48 14.86
CA GLU A 37 -9.14 -16.34 15.91
C GLU A 37 -8.07 -16.74 16.92
N GLU A 38 -8.49 -16.87 18.18
CA GLU A 38 -7.65 -17.44 19.22
C GLU A 38 -7.66 -18.97 19.12
N THR A 39 -6.48 -19.58 19.00
CA THR A 39 -6.30 -21.03 18.88
C THR A 39 -5.92 -21.69 20.21
N GLY A 40 -5.76 -20.90 21.28
CA GLY A 40 -5.39 -21.34 22.63
C GLY A 40 -3.99 -20.90 23.07
N ASP A 41 -3.75 -20.83 24.38
CA ASP A 41 -2.44 -20.55 25.01
C ASP A 41 -1.72 -19.27 24.54
N GLY A 42 -2.47 -18.24 24.10
CA GLY A 42 -1.85 -17.03 23.54
C GLY A 42 -1.40 -17.12 22.11
N GLN A 43 -1.83 -18.18 21.43
CA GLN A 43 -1.65 -18.34 20.01
C GLN A 43 -2.91 -17.89 19.29
N TRP A 44 -2.70 -17.08 18.28
CA TRP A 44 -3.74 -16.59 17.40
C TRP A 44 -3.43 -17.02 15.98
N GLN A 45 -4.48 -17.26 15.21
CA GLN A 45 -4.37 -17.54 13.80
C GLN A 45 -5.07 -16.44 13.02
N ALA A 46 -4.34 -15.86 12.07
CA ALA A 46 -4.84 -14.83 11.19
C ALA A 46 -4.82 -15.33 9.75
N LEU A 47 -5.90 -15.11 9.01
CA LEU A 47 -5.93 -15.25 7.58
C LEU A 47 -5.95 -13.85 7.00
N VAL A 48 -4.84 -13.44 6.38
CA VAL A 48 -4.67 -12.09 5.87
C VAL A 48 -4.39 -12.16 4.38
N LEU A 49 -5.22 -11.48 3.59
CA LEU A 49 -4.98 -11.22 2.20
C LEU A 49 -4.06 -10.00 2.08
N VAL A 50 -2.78 -10.23 1.81
CA VAL A 50 -1.81 -9.14 1.65
C VAL A 50 -1.46 -8.99 0.18
N SER A 51 -1.53 -7.75 -0.29
CA SER A 51 -1.04 -7.36 -1.61
C SER A 51 0.34 -6.75 -1.49
N VAL A 52 1.37 -7.47 -1.95
CA VAL A 52 2.74 -6.94 -2.07
C VAL A 52 3.06 -6.77 -3.55
N GLY A 53 2.82 -5.57 -4.08
CA GLY A 53 2.90 -5.31 -5.52
C GLY A 53 1.97 -6.26 -6.31
N PRO A 54 2.50 -7.08 -7.25
CA PRO A 54 1.67 -7.96 -8.09
C PRO A 54 1.21 -9.23 -7.35
N VAL A 55 1.74 -9.47 -6.14
CA VAL A 55 1.45 -10.68 -5.38
C VAL A 55 0.28 -10.42 -4.44
N ASN A 56 -0.89 -10.89 -4.85
CA ASN A 56 -1.94 -11.24 -3.91
C ASN A 56 -1.56 -12.57 -3.28
N ALA A 57 -1.29 -12.55 -1.98
CA ALA A 57 -1.09 -13.78 -1.25
C ALA A 57 -1.98 -13.78 -0.02
N ARG A 58 -2.71 -14.88 0.11
CA ARG A 58 -3.39 -15.23 1.34
C ARG A 58 -2.35 -15.85 2.26
N PHE A 59 -2.01 -15.14 3.32
CA PHE A 59 -1.11 -15.61 4.35
C PHE A 59 -1.94 -16.19 5.48
N MET A 60 -1.69 -17.46 5.77
CA MET A 60 -2.10 -18.02 7.04
C MET A 60 -0.97 -17.74 8.02
N GLY A 61 -1.25 -16.83 8.94
CA GLY A 61 -0.35 -16.42 10.00
C GLY A 61 -0.68 -17.10 11.32
N ARG A 62 0.36 -17.51 12.05
CA ARG A 62 0.27 -17.80 13.48
C ARG A 62 0.99 -16.71 14.23
N ILE A 63 0.33 -16.14 15.23
CA ILE A 63 0.89 -15.17 16.15
C ILE A 63 0.98 -15.84 17.51
N SER A 64 2.10 -15.67 18.21
CA SER A 64 2.28 -16.14 19.58
C SER A 64 2.68 -14.96 20.45
N LEU A 65 1.98 -14.77 21.56
CA LEU A 65 2.29 -13.74 22.53
C LEU A 65 3.17 -14.27 23.66
N HIS A 66 4.34 -13.65 23.85
CA HIS A 66 5.36 -14.01 24.84
C HIS A 66 5.57 -12.88 25.84
N GLU A 67 6.14 -13.19 27.00
CA GLU A 67 6.56 -12.21 28.02
C GLU A 67 5.46 -11.17 28.34
N ARG A 68 4.20 -11.61 28.46
CA ARG A 68 3.08 -10.69 28.67
C ARG A 68 3.14 -10.07 30.05
N GLN A 69 3.23 -8.74 30.08
CA GLN A 69 3.17 -7.94 31.29
C GLN A 69 1.89 -7.09 31.22
N PRO A 70 0.83 -7.46 31.97
CA PRO A 70 -0.43 -6.73 31.98
C PRO A 70 -0.25 -5.22 32.07
N LEU A 71 -0.90 -4.48 31.16
CA LEU A 71 -0.86 -3.01 31.04
C LEU A 71 0.51 -2.39 30.71
N LEU A 72 1.57 -3.18 30.55
CA LEU A 72 2.92 -2.67 30.25
C LEU A 72 3.37 -3.04 28.85
N GLY A 73 2.99 -4.20 28.34
CA GLY A 73 3.39 -4.64 27.02
C GLY A 73 3.60 -6.15 26.92
N TYR A 74 4.10 -6.58 25.77
CA TYR A 74 4.45 -7.97 25.50
C TYR A 74 5.40 -8.05 24.31
N ARG A 75 6.01 -9.23 24.16
CA ARG A 75 6.61 -9.62 22.89
C ARG A 75 5.60 -10.45 22.11
N LEU A 76 5.63 -10.35 20.80
CA LEU A 76 4.87 -11.24 19.94
C LEU A 76 5.79 -11.75 18.85
N SER A 77 5.65 -13.02 18.52
CA SER A 77 6.24 -13.59 17.32
C SER A 77 5.12 -13.93 16.33
N GLY A 78 5.39 -13.73 15.05
CA GLY A 78 4.47 -14.05 13.98
C GLY A 78 5.20 -14.88 12.93
N GLU A 79 4.60 -15.97 12.50
CA GLU A 79 5.00 -16.69 11.29
C GLU A 79 3.84 -16.69 10.31
N GLY A 80 4.10 -16.36 9.06
CA GLY A 80 3.10 -16.33 8.00
C GLY A 80 3.54 -17.19 6.83
N GLN A 81 2.68 -18.08 6.36
CA GLN A 81 2.95 -18.87 5.17
C GLN A 81 1.94 -18.53 4.07
N GLY A 82 2.46 -18.07 2.93
CA GLY A 82 1.69 -17.74 1.72
C GLY A 82 1.87 -18.78 0.62
N GLY A 83 2.24 -20.02 0.97
CA GLY A 83 2.55 -21.09 0.03
C GLY A 83 3.71 -20.71 -0.90
N ILE A 84 3.45 -20.68 -2.22
CA ILE A 84 4.45 -20.35 -3.25
C ILE A 84 4.92 -18.89 -3.16
N ALA A 85 4.10 -18.00 -2.59
CA ALA A 85 4.48 -16.60 -2.39
C ALA A 85 5.67 -16.51 -1.43
N GLY A 86 5.78 -17.44 -0.48
CA GLY A 86 6.87 -17.52 0.47
C GLY A 86 6.35 -17.49 1.90
N PHE A 87 7.23 -17.07 2.79
CA PHE A 87 6.93 -17.01 4.22
C PHE A 87 7.47 -15.71 4.81
N GLY A 88 6.84 -15.26 5.88
CA GLY A 88 7.30 -14.15 6.70
C GLY A 88 7.49 -14.65 8.12
N GLN A 89 8.52 -14.14 8.77
CA GLN A 89 8.66 -14.23 10.21
C GLN A 89 8.81 -12.84 10.77
N MET A 90 8.24 -12.60 11.93
CA MET A 90 8.39 -11.35 12.64
C MET A 90 8.47 -11.57 14.14
N GLU A 91 9.19 -10.68 14.79
CA GLU A 91 9.13 -10.46 16.22
C GLU A 91 8.86 -8.99 16.46
N ALA A 92 7.93 -8.69 17.37
CA ALA A 92 7.72 -7.33 17.84
C ALA A 92 7.76 -7.27 19.36
N LYS A 93 8.32 -6.18 19.87
CA LYS A 93 8.16 -5.76 21.26
C LYS A 93 7.22 -4.57 21.28
N VAL A 94 6.13 -4.69 22.02
CA VAL A 94 5.14 -3.62 22.24
C VAL A 94 5.24 -3.16 23.69
N SER A 95 5.31 -1.85 23.92
CA SER A 95 5.34 -1.23 25.24
C SER A 95 4.26 -0.16 25.34
N LEU A 96 3.54 -0.10 26.46
CA LEU A 96 2.51 0.89 26.74
C LEU A 96 2.94 1.78 27.90
N GLN A 97 2.71 3.08 27.75
CA GLN A 97 2.96 4.08 28.78
C GLN A 97 1.75 5.00 28.91
N ASP A 98 1.42 5.40 30.13
CA ASP A 98 0.38 6.41 30.36
C ASP A 98 0.92 7.79 29.96
N GLU A 99 0.12 8.55 29.21
CA GLU A 99 0.40 9.93 28.83
C GLU A 99 -0.85 10.79 29.08
N GLY A 100 -1.08 11.11 30.36
CA GLY A 100 -2.29 11.83 30.79
C GLY A 100 -3.55 10.98 30.64
N THR A 101 -4.50 11.43 29.82
CA THR A 101 -5.71 10.67 29.44
C THR A 101 -5.49 9.75 28.23
N HIS A 102 -4.32 9.81 27.61
CA HIS A 102 -3.96 9.05 26.42
C HIS A 102 -2.96 7.95 26.77
N THR A 103 -2.73 7.04 25.83
CA THR A 103 -1.72 5.98 25.96
C THR A 103 -0.69 6.14 24.85
N ARG A 104 0.60 6.17 25.20
CA ARG A 104 1.68 6.03 24.23
C ARG A 104 2.01 4.56 24.04
N LEU A 105 1.92 4.10 22.79
CA LEU A 105 2.31 2.77 22.36
C LEU A 105 3.62 2.86 21.58
N ASP A 106 4.68 2.30 22.15
CA ASP A 106 5.98 2.18 21.51
C ASP A 106 6.16 0.75 20.98
N TYR A 107 6.65 0.60 19.76
CA TYR A 107 6.94 -0.72 19.20
C TYR A 107 8.30 -0.79 18.50
N VAL A 108 8.92 -1.96 18.60
CA VAL A 108 10.10 -2.35 17.84
C VAL A 108 9.78 -3.66 17.14
N LEU A 109 9.85 -3.66 15.81
CA LEU A 109 9.51 -4.79 14.95
C LEU A 109 10.73 -5.23 14.17
N GLU A 110 11.06 -6.50 14.27
CA GLU A 110 12.02 -7.19 13.41
C GLU A 110 11.26 -8.17 12.54
N ALA A 111 11.45 -8.08 11.23
CA ALA A 111 10.75 -8.95 10.29
C ALA A 111 11.71 -9.45 9.21
N SER A 112 11.60 -10.74 8.89
CA SER A 112 12.26 -11.38 7.77
C SER A 112 11.21 -11.97 6.85
N VAL A 113 11.51 -11.97 5.55
CA VAL A 113 10.62 -12.56 4.55
C VAL A 113 11.50 -13.43 3.67
N GLY A 114 11.03 -14.64 3.40
CA GLY A 114 11.70 -15.66 2.62
C GLY A 114 10.84 -16.14 1.44
N GLY A 115 11.44 -16.94 0.57
CA GLY A 115 10.77 -17.43 -0.64
C GLY A 115 10.67 -16.35 -1.73
N LYS A 116 9.63 -16.40 -2.57
CA LYS A 116 9.49 -15.50 -3.72
C LYS A 116 9.29 -14.05 -3.31
N LEU A 117 8.66 -13.77 -2.17
CA LEU A 117 8.50 -12.41 -1.64
C LEU A 117 9.83 -11.72 -1.33
N ALA A 118 10.84 -12.48 -0.89
CA ALA A 118 12.18 -11.93 -0.65
C ALA A 118 12.83 -11.41 -1.94
N GLN A 119 12.41 -11.92 -3.10
CA GLN A 119 12.94 -11.57 -4.42
C GLN A 119 12.33 -10.28 -4.99
N ILE A 120 11.22 -9.80 -4.41
CA ILE A 120 10.48 -8.60 -4.86
C ILE A 120 11.20 -7.29 -4.47
N GLY A 121 12.27 -7.39 -3.68
CA GLY A 121 13.12 -6.28 -3.28
C GLY A 121 12.71 -5.72 -1.93
N SER A 122 13.70 -5.54 -1.05
CA SER A 122 13.49 -5.17 0.36
C SER A 122 12.74 -3.84 0.55
N ARG A 123 12.91 -2.87 -0.36
CA ARG A 123 12.22 -1.57 -0.29
C ARG A 123 10.70 -1.69 -0.46
N LEU A 124 10.22 -2.54 -1.38
CA LEU A 124 8.78 -2.70 -1.60
C LEU A 124 8.13 -3.43 -0.42
N VAL A 125 8.80 -4.48 0.07
CA VAL A 125 8.34 -5.22 1.24
C VAL A 125 8.27 -4.30 2.47
N SER A 126 9.29 -3.46 2.68
CA SER A 126 9.27 -2.47 3.76
C SER A 126 8.17 -1.43 3.61
N GLY A 127 7.92 -0.94 2.39
CA GLY A 127 6.87 0.05 2.12
C GLY A 127 5.46 -0.50 2.38
N VAL A 128 5.21 -1.76 2.01
CA VAL A 128 3.94 -2.43 2.30
C VAL A 128 3.78 -2.69 3.80
N ALA A 129 4.84 -3.16 4.47
CA ALA A 129 4.82 -3.36 5.92
C ALA A 129 4.52 -2.06 6.68
N GLN A 130 5.14 -0.95 6.27
CA GLN A 130 4.88 0.36 6.87
C GLN A 130 3.44 0.81 6.62
N LYS A 131 2.93 0.71 5.39
CA LYS A 131 1.53 1.05 5.05
C LYS A 131 0.53 0.23 5.88
N MET A 132 0.78 -1.06 6.06
CA MET A 132 -0.09 -1.92 6.87
C MET A 132 -0.07 -1.50 8.35
N ALA A 133 1.10 -1.13 8.89
CA ALA A 133 1.21 -0.62 10.25
C ALA A 133 0.44 0.71 10.42
N ASP A 134 0.60 1.64 9.48
CA ASP A 134 -0.10 2.94 9.51
C ASP A 134 -1.62 2.74 9.44
N GLN A 135 -2.10 1.89 8.54
CA GLN A 135 -3.52 1.53 8.43
C GLN A 135 -4.07 0.84 9.69
N PHE A 136 -3.27 -0.02 10.31
CA PHE A 136 -3.64 -0.66 11.56
C PHE A 136 -3.90 0.37 12.65
N PHE A 137 -2.96 1.28 12.88
CA PHE A 137 -3.08 2.28 13.94
C PHE A 137 -4.17 3.31 13.67
N GLU A 138 -4.39 3.68 12.40
CA GLU A 138 -5.52 4.53 12.01
C GLU A 138 -6.85 3.90 12.39
N ARG A 139 -7.09 2.64 12.01
CA ARG A 139 -8.31 1.90 12.36
C ARG A 139 -8.43 1.64 13.86
N PHE A 140 -7.32 1.30 14.51
CA PHE A 140 -7.28 1.01 15.94
C PHE A 140 -7.67 2.24 16.78
N ASN A 141 -7.18 3.42 16.40
CA ASN A 141 -7.62 4.68 16.99
C ASN A 141 -9.10 4.94 16.73
N GLN A 142 -9.59 4.73 15.51
CA GLN A 142 -11.02 4.90 15.20
C GLN A 142 -11.94 3.99 16.06
N VAL A 143 -11.56 2.72 16.26
CA VAL A 143 -12.33 1.78 17.08
C VAL A 143 -12.37 2.23 18.55
N LEU A 144 -11.26 2.76 19.07
CA LEU A 144 -11.17 3.20 20.47
C LEU A 144 -11.80 4.57 20.73
N SER A 145 -11.90 5.44 19.72
CA SER A 145 -12.55 6.75 19.83
C SER A 145 -14.08 6.70 19.72
N GLN A 146 -14.67 5.56 19.36
CA GLN A 146 -16.13 5.39 19.30
C GLN A 146 -16.69 4.92 20.66
N PRO A 147 -17.79 5.52 21.18
CA PRO A 147 -18.44 5.04 22.39
C PRO A 147 -19.03 3.64 22.15
N MET A 148 -18.46 2.64 22.81
CA MET A 148 -18.73 1.22 22.60
C MET A 148 -20.10 0.79 23.18
N GLU A 149 -21.12 0.64 22.34
CA GLU A 149 -22.31 -0.16 22.66
C GLU A 149 -22.05 -1.64 22.33
N MET A 150 -21.97 -2.47 23.36
CA MET A 150 -21.72 -3.91 23.27
C MET A 150 -23.01 -4.67 22.96
N SER A 151 -23.06 -5.37 21.82
CA SER A 151 -24.09 -6.37 21.53
C SER A 151 -23.44 -7.69 21.14
N PHE A 152 -23.40 -8.63 22.09
CA PHE A 152 -23.00 -10.02 21.84
C PHE A 152 -24.16 -10.79 21.23
N LYS A 153 -23.95 -11.38 20.05
CA LYS A 153 -24.78 -12.49 19.55
C LYS A 153 -24.00 -13.79 19.66
N ARG A 154 -24.51 -14.73 20.47
CA ARG A 154 -24.11 -16.14 20.45
C ARG A 154 -24.51 -16.76 19.11
N GLN A 155 -23.61 -17.51 18.49
CA GLN A 155 -23.96 -18.47 17.43
C GLN A 155 -23.63 -19.88 17.88
N ASP A 156 -24.66 -20.71 17.84
CA ASP A 156 -24.61 -22.15 18.05
C ASP A 156 -23.93 -22.84 16.87
N VAL A 157 -23.19 -23.90 17.20
CA VAL A 157 -22.46 -24.77 16.28
C VAL A 157 -23.42 -25.78 15.66
N ALA A 158 -23.42 -25.88 14.33
CA ALA A 158 -23.83 -27.09 13.64
C ALA A 158 -22.94 -27.32 12.41
N SER A 159 -22.30 -28.47 12.42
CA SER A 159 -21.47 -29.09 11.38
C SER A 159 -22.30 -29.49 10.16
N GLU A 160 -21.79 -29.29 8.95
CA GLU A 160 -22.11 -30.18 7.83
C GLU A 160 -21.04 -30.15 6.73
N GLU A 161 -20.41 -31.32 6.59
CA GLU A 161 -19.96 -32.06 5.40
C GLU A 161 -19.08 -31.44 4.29
N ILE A 162 -17.99 -32.17 4.05
CA ILE A 162 -16.98 -32.00 3.03
C ILE A 162 -17.51 -32.55 1.70
N GLY A 163 -17.76 -31.66 0.74
CA GLY A 163 -17.99 -32.00 -0.66
C GLY A 163 -16.75 -31.75 -1.51
N THR A 164 -16.11 -32.81 -1.99
CA THR A 164 -15.05 -32.74 -3.00
C THR A 164 -15.61 -32.28 -4.35
N ASN A 165 -14.91 -31.38 -5.05
CA ASN A 165 -15.07 -31.31 -6.50
C ASN A 165 -13.83 -30.74 -7.21
N GLU A 166 -13.25 -31.57 -8.07
CA GLU A 166 -12.28 -31.18 -9.08
C GLU A 166 -12.95 -30.28 -10.13
N ALA A 167 -12.30 -29.19 -10.55
CA ALA A 167 -12.69 -28.49 -11.77
C ALA A 167 -11.48 -27.86 -12.48
N LYS A 168 -11.26 -28.32 -13.72
CA LYS A 168 -10.39 -27.77 -14.75
C LYS A 168 -10.72 -26.30 -15.04
N GLY A 169 -9.70 -25.53 -15.43
CA GLY A 169 -9.71 -24.08 -15.60
C GLY A 169 -10.85 -23.51 -16.43
N LYS A 170 -11.53 -22.52 -15.83
CA LYS A 170 -12.32 -21.49 -16.51
C LYS A 170 -11.58 -20.17 -16.30
N ASP A 171 -11.34 -19.42 -17.37
CA ASP A 171 -10.85 -18.04 -17.27
C ASP A 171 -11.82 -17.27 -16.36
N SER A 172 -11.36 -16.93 -15.16
CA SER A 172 -12.17 -16.21 -14.18
C SER A 172 -12.16 -14.75 -14.57
N PHE A 173 -13.32 -14.24 -15.00
CA PHE A 173 -13.56 -12.82 -15.18
C PHE A 173 -13.91 -12.17 -13.85
N PHE A 174 -13.52 -10.91 -13.67
CA PHE A 174 -13.74 -10.13 -12.45
C PHE A 174 -14.32 -8.76 -12.79
N ASP A 175 -15.31 -8.30 -12.02
CA ASP A 175 -15.88 -6.96 -12.16
C ASP A 175 -14.99 -5.95 -11.44
N VAL A 176 -14.33 -5.10 -12.23
CA VAL A 176 -13.44 -4.04 -11.76
C VAL A 176 -14.19 -2.72 -11.79
N SER A 177 -14.23 -2.03 -10.65
CA SER A 177 -14.80 -0.68 -10.52
C SER A 177 -13.70 0.28 -10.06
N LEU A 178 -13.42 1.33 -10.81
CA LEU A 178 -12.34 2.29 -10.50
C LEU A 178 -12.82 3.72 -10.69
N THR A 179 -12.18 4.66 -10.00
CA THR A 179 -12.23 6.08 -10.37
C THR A 179 -10.95 6.43 -11.12
N VAL A 180 -11.02 6.60 -12.44
CA VAL A 180 -9.84 6.89 -13.28
C VAL A 180 -9.90 8.32 -13.81
N ASN A 181 -8.90 9.15 -13.47
CA ASN A 181 -8.85 10.57 -13.83
C ASN A 181 -10.16 11.32 -13.48
N GLY A 182 -10.70 11.05 -12.29
CA GLY A 182 -11.94 11.63 -11.78
C GLY A 182 -13.24 11.04 -12.37
N LYS A 183 -13.17 10.01 -13.20
CA LYS A 183 -14.35 9.35 -13.80
C LYS A 183 -14.49 7.92 -13.31
N THR A 184 -15.66 7.57 -12.79
CA THR A 184 -15.98 6.19 -12.42
C THR A 184 -16.11 5.32 -13.67
N VAL A 185 -15.44 4.18 -13.68
CA VAL A 185 -15.46 3.18 -14.76
C VAL A 185 -15.70 1.79 -14.16
N GLN A 186 -16.46 0.97 -14.88
CA GLN A 186 -16.72 -0.42 -14.51
C GLN A 186 -16.53 -1.33 -15.73
N ARG A 187 -15.79 -2.43 -15.58
CA ARG A 187 -15.54 -3.40 -16.65
C ARG A 187 -15.43 -4.81 -16.06
N CYS A 188 -15.91 -5.79 -16.80
CA CYS A 188 -15.67 -7.20 -16.53
C CYS A 188 -14.44 -7.63 -17.33
N VAL A 189 -13.36 -8.04 -16.67
CA VAL A 189 -12.05 -8.32 -17.31
C VAL A 189 -11.45 -9.64 -16.85
N ASP A 190 -10.52 -10.20 -17.61
CA ASP A 190 -9.75 -11.40 -17.21
C ASP A 190 -9.05 -11.14 -15.86
N SER A 191 -9.12 -12.09 -14.92
CA SER A 191 -8.55 -11.95 -13.58
C SER A 191 -7.04 -11.69 -13.54
N ARG A 192 -6.32 -11.99 -14.63
CA ARG A 192 -4.87 -11.76 -14.77
C ARG A 192 -4.53 -10.44 -15.46
N MET A 193 -5.53 -9.69 -15.93
CA MET A 193 -5.30 -8.42 -16.60
C MET A 193 -4.56 -7.46 -15.65
N LEU A 194 -3.42 -6.94 -16.09
CA LEU A 194 -2.66 -5.95 -15.35
C LEU A 194 -3.35 -4.59 -15.42
N LEU A 195 -3.14 -3.74 -14.40
CA LEU A 195 -3.67 -2.38 -14.38
C LEU A 195 -3.17 -1.57 -15.58
N VAL A 196 -1.92 -1.76 -16.00
CA VAL A 196 -1.40 -1.11 -17.22
C VAL A 196 -2.14 -1.55 -18.48
N GLU A 197 -2.56 -2.81 -18.56
CA GLU A 197 -3.32 -3.34 -19.70
C GLU A 197 -4.74 -2.84 -19.66
N PHE A 198 -5.38 -2.83 -18.48
CA PHE A 198 -6.70 -2.23 -18.29
C PHE A 198 -6.75 -0.77 -18.75
N LEU A 199 -5.79 0.05 -18.29
CA LEU A 199 -5.71 1.45 -18.69
C LEU A 199 -5.53 1.61 -20.20
N ARG A 200 -4.61 0.84 -20.81
CA ARG A 200 -4.26 0.99 -22.23
C ARG A 200 -5.24 0.34 -23.21
N GLN A 201 -5.79 -0.82 -22.85
CA GLN A 201 -6.59 -1.66 -23.73
C GLN A 201 -8.08 -1.41 -23.52
N GLU A 202 -8.55 -1.46 -22.28
CA GLU A 202 -9.98 -1.27 -21.94
C GLU A 202 -10.39 0.20 -21.96
N LEU A 203 -9.55 1.07 -21.40
CA LEU A 203 -9.84 2.52 -21.32
C LEU A 203 -9.20 3.37 -22.41
N ARG A 204 -8.30 2.78 -23.21
CA ARG A 204 -7.54 3.48 -24.29
C ARG A 204 -6.72 4.69 -23.79
N LEU A 205 -6.31 4.68 -22.53
CA LEU A 205 -5.37 5.64 -21.94
C LEU A 205 -3.94 5.16 -22.21
N THR A 206 -3.41 5.52 -23.38
CA THR A 206 -2.14 4.99 -23.89
C THR A 206 -0.90 5.73 -23.41
N GLY A 207 -1.04 6.81 -22.64
CA GLY A 207 0.08 7.58 -22.11
C GLY A 207 0.91 6.81 -21.08
N THR A 208 0.32 5.86 -20.36
CA THR A 208 1.08 4.91 -19.53
C THR A 208 1.75 3.87 -20.43
N HIS A 209 3.07 3.77 -20.39
CA HIS A 209 3.84 2.90 -21.30
C HIS A 209 4.28 1.60 -20.63
N VAL A 210 4.57 0.60 -21.47
CA VAL A 210 5.15 -0.69 -21.05
C VAL A 210 6.49 -0.84 -21.76
N GLY A 211 7.60 -0.82 -21.01
CA GLY A 211 8.95 -0.79 -21.59
C GLY A 211 9.85 -1.96 -21.25
N CYS A 212 9.47 -2.83 -20.30
CA CYS A 212 10.37 -3.88 -19.81
C CYS A 212 9.71 -5.17 -19.34
N ASP A 213 8.39 -5.20 -19.10
CA ASP A 213 7.63 -6.33 -18.53
C ASP A 213 8.16 -6.94 -17.22
N THR A 214 9.13 -6.30 -16.59
CA THR A 214 9.87 -6.79 -15.42
C THR A 214 9.83 -5.81 -14.26
N SER A 215 8.98 -4.78 -14.34
CA SER A 215 8.84 -3.72 -13.33
C SER A 215 10.13 -2.91 -13.07
N GLN A 216 11.11 -2.92 -13.97
CA GLN A 216 12.38 -2.21 -13.77
C GLN A 216 12.34 -0.76 -14.25
N CYS A 217 11.75 -0.50 -15.42
CA CYS A 217 11.94 0.78 -16.12
C CYS A 217 11.10 1.97 -15.62
N GLY A 218 10.00 1.74 -14.89
CA GLY A 218 9.13 2.82 -14.40
C GLY A 218 8.25 3.52 -15.44
N ALA A 219 8.35 3.19 -16.73
CA ALA A 219 7.54 3.81 -17.79
C ALA A 219 6.01 3.63 -17.59
N CYS A 220 5.62 2.63 -16.79
CA CYS A 220 4.24 2.32 -16.43
C CYS A 220 3.75 3.00 -15.14
N THR A 221 4.49 3.98 -14.61
CA THR A 221 4.13 4.63 -13.35
C THR A 221 2.81 5.40 -13.50
N VAL A 222 1.90 5.17 -12.56
CA VAL A 222 0.63 5.89 -12.36
C VAL A 222 0.47 6.19 -10.88
N ARG A 223 -0.50 7.04 -10.51
CA ARG A 223 -0.85 7.26 -9.10
C ARG A 223 -2.08 6.43 -8.76
N LEU A 224 -1.98 5.58 -7.73
CA LEU A 224 -3.09 4.77 -7.21
C LEU A 224 -3.26 5.14 -5.73
N ASP A 225 -4.45 5.61 -5.36
CA ASP A 225 -4.81 6.04 -4.00
C ASP A 225 -3.78 7.01 -3.40
N GLY A 226 -3.37 7.98 -4.22
CA GLY A 226 -2.42 9.02 -3.84
C GLY A 226 -0.94 8.65 -3.93
N LEU A 227 -0.58 7.39 -4.24
CA LEU A 227 0.82 6.93 -4.30
C LEU A 227 1.28 6.59 -5.72
N ALA A 228 2.49 6.98 -6.10
CA ALA A 228 3.11 6.51 -7.34
C ALA A 228 3.43 5.00 -7.31
N VAL A 229 2.89 4.25 -8.28
CA VAL A 229 3.06 2.80 -8.40
C VAL A 229 3.31 2.36 -9.84
N LYS A 230 4.01 1.23 -10.01
CA LYS A 230 4.24 0.60 -11.32
C LYS A 230 3.01 -0.22 -11.71
N SER A 231 2.18 0.30 -12.60
CA SER A 231 0.91 -0.35 -12.99
C SER A 231 1.09 -1.70 -13.70
N CYS A 232 2.28 -2.00 -14.25
CA CYS A 232 2.57 -3.31 -14.84
C CYS A 232 2.80 -4.42 -13.80
N SER A 233 2.80 -4.09 -12.51
CA SER A 233 2.94 -5.04 -11.42
C SER A 233 1.74 -4.99 -10.48
N ILE A 234 0.57 -4.63 -10.99
CA ILE A 234 -0.70 -4.61 -10.23
C ILE A 234 -1.76 -5.19 -11.16
N LEU A 235 -2.61 -6.08 -10.68
CA LEU A 235 -3.78 -6.58 -11.42
C LEU A 235 -4.91 -5.54 -11.37
N ALA A 236 -5.70 -5.42 -12.43
CA ALA A 236 -6.87 -4.54 -12.45
C ALA A 236 -7.85 -4.86 -11.31
N ALA A 237 -8.02 -6.15 -11.00
CA ALA A 237 -8.81 -6.61 -9.86
C ALA A 237 -8.28 -6.12 -8.50
N GLN A 238 -6.94 -6.01 -8.33
CA GLN A 238 -6.34 -5.49 -7.10
C GLN A 238 -6.58 -4.00 -6.91
N ALA A 239 -6.69 -3.24 -8.00
CA ALA A 239 -6.93 -1.81 -7.94
C ALA A 239 -8.41 -1.48 -7.69
N SER A 240 -9.33 -2.44 -7.89
CA SER A 240 -10.78 -2.22 -7.80
C SER A 240 -11.18 -1.55 -6.48
N GLY A 241 -12.05 -0.54 -6.57
CA GLY A 241 -12.44 0.36 -5.49
C GLY A 241 -11.55 1.60 -5.36
N GLY A 242 -10.35 1.59 -5.94
CA GLY A 242 -9.37 2.68 -5.82
C GLY A 242 -9.51 3.82 -6.83
N GLU A 243 -8.72 4.87 -6.60
CA GLU A 243 -8.58 6.02 -7.47
C GLU A 243 -7.25 5.97 -8.23
N VAL A 244 -7.32 6.01 -9.57
CA VAL A 244 -6.15 6.01 -10.45
C VAL A 244 -6.04 7.34 -11.19
N VAL A 245 -4.87 7.98 -11.12
CA VAL A 245 -4.51 9.12 -11.95
C VAL A 245 -3.37 8.73 -12.89
N THR A 246 -3.59 8.92 -14.19
CA THR A 246 -2.60 8.71 -15.25
C THR A 246 -2.03 10.05 -15.75
N ILE A 247 -1.07 10.01 -16.67
CA ILE A 247 -0.48 11.23 -17.25
C ILE A 247 -1.53 12.12 -17.94
N GLU A 248 -2.57 11.52 -18.53
CA GLU A 248 -3.70 12.20 -19.14
C GLU A 248 -4.55 12.96 -18.11
N GLY A 249 -4.58 12.50 -16.85
CA GLY A 249 -5.34 13.11 -15.76
C GLY A 249 -4.66 14.33 -15.11
N LEU A 250 -3.38 14.59 -15.39
CA LEU A 250 -2.68 15.73 -14.82
C LEU A 250 -3.06 17.07 -15.46
N ALA A 251 -3.45 17.06 -16.73
CA ALA A 251 -3.91 18.26 -17.41
C ALA A 251 -5.36 18.56 -17.02
N GLN A 252 -5.64 19.78 -16.57
CA GLN A 252 -6.98 20.21 -16.17
C GLN A 252 -7.45 21.37 -17.04
N ALA A 253 -8.72 21.33 -17.46
CA ALA A 253 -9.37 22.40 -18.24
C ALA A 253 -8.56 22.89 -19.46
N GLY A 254 -7.82 22.00 -20.12
CA GLY A 254 -7.00 22.32 -21.30
C GLY A 254 -5.64 22.96 -20.98
N SER A 255 -5.30 23.19 -19.70
CA SER A 255 -3.96 23.63 -19.29
C SER A 255 -3.10 22.44 -18.89
N LEU A 256 -1.87 22.42 -19.39
CA LEU A 256 -0.84 21.50 -18.93
C LEU A 256 -0.51 21.72 -17.45
N HIS A 257 -0.23 20.62 -16.75
CA HIS A 257 0.31 20.60 -15.40
C HIS A 257 1.68 21.31 -15.34
N PRO A 258 2.08 21.96 -14.23
CA PRO A 258 3.40 22.58 -14.08
C PRO A 258 4.56 21.65 -14.45
N LEU A 259 4.52 20.37 -14.04
CA LEU A 259 5.50 19.36 -14.46
C LEU A 259 5.53 19.15 -15.97
N GLN A 260 4.38 19.05 -16.64
CA GLN A 260 4.33 18.89 -18.10
C GLN A 260 4.92 20.11 -18.82
N LYS A 261 4.65 21.32 -18.32
CA LYS A 261 5.23 22.57 -18.84
C LYS A 261 6.74 22.62 -18.64
N ALA A 262 7.21 22.28 -17.44
CA ALA A 262 8.62 22.28 -17.10
C ALA A 262 9.41 21.24 -17.91
N PHE A 263 8.88 20.02 -18.07
CA PHE A 263 9.55 18.99 -18.87
C PHE A 263 9.76 19.40 -20.32
N ASN A 264 8.80 20.13 -20.90
CA ASN A 264 8.94 20.72 -22.24
C ASN A 264 10.00 21.83 -22.25
N ARG A 265 9.89 22.81 -21.34
CA ARG A 265 10.78 23.99 -21.27
C ARG A 265 12.24 23.62 -21.01
N CYS A 266 12.49 22.65 -20.13
CA CYS A 266 13.83 22.22 -19.75
C CYS A 266 14.42 21.19 -20.71
N HIS A 267 13.73 20.83 -21.80
CA HIS A 267 14.14 19.74 -22.69
C HIS A 267 14.41 18.43 -21.93
N ALA A 268 13.53 18.12 -20.97
CA ALA A 268 13.58 16.90 -20.14
C ALA A 268 13.03 15.66 -20.85
N LEU A 269 12.55 15.81 -22.08
CA LEU A 269 12.08 14.74 -22.95
C LEU A 269 12.83 14.78 -24.29
N GLN A 270 13.30 13.62 -24.75
CA GLN A 270 13.87 13.44 -26.10
C GLN A 270 12.97 12.48 -26.88
N CYS A 271 13.12 11.16 -26.70
CA CYS A 271 12.23 10.18 -27.33
C CYS A 271 10.80 10.18 -26.74
N GLY A 272 10.60 10.79 -25.56
CA GLY A 272 9.31 10.89 -24.89
C GLY A 272 8.82 9.62 -24.19
N PHE A 273 9.45 8.46 -24.40
CA PHE A 273 8.92 7.17 -23.92
C PHE A 273 8.89 7.05 -22.40
N CYS A 274 9.92 7.50 -21.69
CA CYS A 274 9.94 7.47 -20.22
C CYS A 274 9.17 8.64 -19.58
N THR A 275 8.82 9.66 -20.36
CA THR A 275 8.33 10.95 -19.86
C THR A 275 7.06 10.84 -19.03
N PRO A 276 6.04 10.05 -19.42
CA PRO A 276 4.85 9.85 -18.59
C PRO A 276 5.18 9.33 -17.19
N GLY A 277 5.92 8.22 -17.09
CA GLY A 277 6.29 7.63 -15.80
C GLY A 277 7.17 8.55 -14.94
N MET A 278 8.09 9.27 -15.58
CA MET A 278 8.96 10.24 -14.93
C MET A 278 8.16 11.40 -14.30
N ILE A 279 7.18 11.93 -15.04
CA ILE A 279 6.30 13.01 -14.55
C ILE A 279 5.44 12.50 -13.39
N MET A 280 4.87 11.30 -13.49
CA MET A 280 4.04 10.74 -12.40
C MET A 280 4.83 10.52 -11.11
N ALA A 281 6.09 10.08 -11.21
CA ALA A 281 6.97 9.92 -10.04
C ALA A 281 7.38 11.27 -9.44
N ALA A 282 7.63 12.29 -10.27
CA ALA A 282 7.90 13.63 -9.79
C ALA A 282 6.67 14.29 -9.14
N ASP A 283 5.47 14.07 -9.68
CA ASP A 283 4.21 14.57 -9.11
C ASP A 283 3.98 14.04 -7.69
N ASP A 284 4.31 12.77 -7.44
CA ASP A 284 4.26 12.16 -6.10
C ASP A 284 5.19 12.86 -5.11
N LEU A 285 6.44 13.15 -5.52
CA LEU A 285 7.37 13.94 -4.70
C LEU A 285 6.82 15.33 -4.39
N LEU A 286 6.33 16.06 -5.39
CA LEU A 286 5.84 17.43 -5.22
C LEU A 286 4.56 17.51 -4.37
N ARG A 287 3.82 16.40 -4.22
CA ARG A 287 2.66 16.29 -3.33
C ARG A 287 3.01 15.77 -1.95
N SER A 288 4.12 15.05 -1.81
CA SER A 288 4.65 14.69 -0.50
C SER A 288 5.20 15.96 0.15
N ASN A 289 4.87 16.26 1.40
CA ASN A 289 5.35 17.44 2.15
C ASN A 289 6.87 17.41 2.44
N ARG A 290 7.67 16.84 1.53
CA ARG A 290 9.12 16.71 1.58
C ARG A 290 9.76 17.93 0.92
N GLN A 291 10.92 18.30 1.40
CA GLN A 291 11.73 19.33 0.73
C GLN A 291 12.19 18.83 -0.64
N VAL A 292 12.07 19.69 -1.64
CA VAL A 292 12.49 19.41 -3.03
C VAL A 292 13.98 19.76 -3.18
N THR A 293 14.85 18.82 -2.81
CA THR A 293 16.31 18.86 -3.05
C THR A 293 16.72 17.88 -4.15
N ASP A 294 17.93 18.02 -4.71
CA ASP A 294 18.49 17.09 -5.70
C ASP A 294 18.43 15.63 -5.22
N GLU A 295 18.78 15.38 -3.95
CA GLU A 295 18.73 14.05 -3.36
C GLU A 295 17.30 13.49 -3.30
N SER A 296 16.33 14.34 -2.93
CA SER A 296 14.93 13.93 -2.89
C SER A 296 14.38 13.62 -4.28
N ILE A 297 14.78 14.40 -5.29
CA ILE A 297 14.40 14.20 -6.69
C ILE A 297 15.02 12.91 -7.21
N HIS A 298 16.31 12.70 -6.97
CA HIS A 298 17.01 11.46 -7.35
C HIS A 298 16.31 10.23 -6.77
N GLN A 299 15.94 10.27 -5.49
CA GLN A 299 15.21 9.17 -4.85
C GLN A 299 13.82 8.95 -5.47
N ALA A 300 13.08 10.02 -5.75
CA ALA A 300 11.75 9.92 -6.34
C ALA A 300 11.78 9.29 -7.75
N ILE A 301 12.79 9.64 -8.55
CA ILE A 301 12.91 9.16 -9.94
C ILE A 301 13.81 7.93 -10.11
N GLU A 302 14.43 7.40 -9.05
CA GLU A 302 15.36 6.25 -9.09
C GLU A 302 14.74 5.03 -9.81
N GLY A 303 13.43 4.86 -9.68
CA GLY A 303 12.68 3.76 -10.31
C GLY A 303 12.28 4.00 -11.78
N ASN A 304 12.66 5.12 -12.39
CA ASN A 304 12.30 5.52 -13.75
C ASN A 304 13.55 5.65 -14.63
N LEU A 305 13.73 4.69 -15.55
CA LEU A 305 14.90 4.64 -16.41
C LEU A 305 14.73 5.53 -17.65
N CYS A 306 15.70 6.41 -17.86
CA CYS A 306 15.85 7.19 -19.08
C CYS A 306 17.15 6.82 -19.80
N ARG A 307 17.06 6.50 -21.09
CA ARG A 307 18.23 6.18 -21.91
C ARG A 307 18.73 7.33 -22.78
N CYS A 308 18.00 8.45 -22.80
CA CYS A 308 18.26 9.55 -23.74
C CYS A 308 18.89 10.78 -23.07
N THR A 309 18.39 11.19 -21.90
CA THR A 309 18.67 12.53 -21.35
C THR A 309 19.86 12.61 -20.40
N GLY A 310 20.30 11.48 -19.81
CA GLY A 310 21.26 11.51 -18.71
C GLY A 310 20.72 12.18 -17.42
N TYR A 311 19.40 12.32 -17.29
CA TYR A 311 18.66 12.82 -16.11
C TYR A 311 18.83 14.30 -15.73
N VAL A 312 19.90 14.99 -16.14
CA VAL A 312 20.17 16.39 -15.76
C VAL A 312 18.97 17.32 -16.02
N ASN A 313 18.44 17.32 -17.24
CA ASN A 313 17.30 18.16 -17.61
C ASN A 313 15.98 17.75 -16.94
N ILE A 314 15.86 16.47 -16.54
CA ILE A 314 14.69 15.99 -15.81
C ILE A 314 14.70 16.59 -14.40
N ILE A 315 15.85 16.59 -13.73
CA ILE A 315 16.01 17.15 -12.40
C ILE A 315 15.70 18.66 -12.41
N GLU A 316 16.23 19.40 -13.40
CA GLU A 316 15.92 20.83 -13.56
C GLU A 316 14.42 21.08 -13.79
N ALA A 317 13.75 20.21 -14.57
CA ALA A 317 12.32 20.33 -14.80
C ALA A 317 11.50 20.14 -13.51
N VAL A 318 11.91 19.23 -12.62
CA VAL A 318 11.23 19.03 -11.33
C VAL A 318 11.40 20.25 -10.44
N HIS A 319 12.61 20.81 -10.35
CA HIS A 319 12.88 22.05 -9.63
C HIS A 319 12.05 23.23 -10.17
N GLN A 320 11.99 23.38 -11.50
CA GLN A 320 11.18 24.42 -12.12
C GLN A 320 9.69 24.24 -11.79
N ALA A 321 9.17 23.02 -11.86
CA ALA A 321 7.78 22.74 -11.54
C ALA A 321 7.45 23.05 -10.07
N ALA A 322 8.32 22.67 -9.12
CA ALA A 322 8.17 23.01 -7.70
C ALA A 322 8.03 24.52 -7.48
N ARG A 323 8.96 25.31 -8.07
CA ARG A 323 8.92 26.79 -8.00
C ARG A 323 7.64 27.39 -8.60
N GLU A 324 7.07 26.77 -9.63
CA GLU A 324 5.82 27.23 -10.24
C GLU A 324 4.60 26.89 -9.38
N MET A 325 4.61 25.74 -8.72
CA MET A 325 3.53 25.29 -7.82
C MET A 325 3.48 26.12 -6.53
N ASP A 326 4.62 26.40 -5.91
CA ASP A 326 4.71 27.27 -4.71
C ASP A 326 4.13 28.68 -4.98
N LYS A 327 4.40 29.24 -6.17
CA LYS A 327 3.88 30.55 -6.59
C LYS A 327 2.38 30.57 -6.85
N SER A 328 1.79 29.40 -7.13
CA SER A 328 0.35 29.26 -7.39
C SER A 328 -0.45 29.14 -6.09
N GLU A 329 0.13 28.54 -5.05
CA GLU A 329 -0.47 28.47 -3.71
C GLU A 329 -0.39 29.83 -2.97
N ALA A 330 0.66 30.62 -3.20
CA ALA A 330 0.80 31.97 -2.65
C ALA A 330 -0.13 33.04 -3.27
N LYS A 331 -1.02 32.66 -4.20
CA LYS A 331 -1.94 33.57 -4.91
C LYS A 331 -3.39 33.51 -4.44
N PHE A 332 -3.67 32.81 -3.34
CA PHE A 332 -4.98 32.77 -2.68
C PHE A 332 -4.92 33.39 -1.30
#